data_AF-A0A6B3H359-F1
#
_entry.id   AF-A0A6B3H359-F1
#
_cell.length_a   1.000
_cell.length_b   1.000
_cell.length_c   1.000
_cell.angle_alpha   90.00
_cell.angle_beta   90.00
_cell.angle_gamma   90.00
#
_symmetry.space_group_name_H-M   'P 1'
#
loop_
_entity.id
_entity.type
_entity.pdbx_description
1 polymer ?
#
loop_
_entity_poly.entity_id
_entity_poly.type
_entity_poly.pdbx_seq_one_letter_code
_entity_poly.pdbx_strand_id
1 'polypeptide(L)' 'MPDYTQYRTGEPAVDTKAPEGPVNERWDTRRFQAKLVNPANRRKHTVIVVGTGLAGGAAGATLAEQGYHVVQFC' A
#
# COMPACT_ATOMS: atom_id res chain seq x y z
N MET A 1 21.67 34.19 2.65
CA MET A 1 21.33 32.82 3.13
C MET A 1 20.04 32.43 2.44
N PRO A 2 19.95 31.28 1.74
CA PRO A 2 18.69 30.85 1.16
C PRO A 2 17.72 30.48 2.28
N ASP A 3 16.54 31.07 2.26
CA ASP A 3 15.45 30.82 3.20
C ASP A 3 14.88 29.41 2.95
N TYR A 4 15.13 28.49 3.89
CA TYR A 4 14.73 27.09 3.80
C TYR A 4 13.20 26.89 3.91
N THR A 5 12.41 27.96 4.05
CA THR A 5 10.97 27.91 4.31
C THR A 5 10.10 28.07 3.06
N GLN A 6 10.68 28.23 1.87
CA GLN A 6 9.90 28.36 0.64
C GLN A 6 9.42 27.00 0.11
N TYR A 7 8.39 26.43 0.74
CA TYR A 7 7.61 25.33 0.15
C TYR A 7 6.21 25.82 -0.24
N ARG A 8 5.68 25.27 -1.34
CA ARG A 8 4.29 25.49 -1.75
C ARG A 8 3.47 24.31 -1.30
N THR A 9 2.48 24.52 -0.43
CA THR A 9 1.46 23.51 -0.16
C THR A 9 0.67 23.28 -1.45
N GLY A 10 0.72 22.06 -1.98
CA GLY A 10 -0.09 21.65 -3.12
C GLY A 10 -1.56 21.47 -2.75
N GLU A 11 -2.38 21.07 -3.72
CA GLU A 11 -3.76 20.68 -3.44
C GLU A 11 -3.79 19.46 -2.50
N PRO A 12 -4.76 19.40 -1.56
CA PRO A 12 -4.90 18.24 -0.69
C PRO A 12 -5.09 16.96 -1.49
N ALA A 13 -4.34 15.91 -1.15
CA ALA A 13 -4.58 14.59 -1.71
C ALA A 13 -5.93 14.06 -1.20
N VAL A 14 -6.85 13.76 -2.11
CA VAL A 14 -8.17 13.18 -1.79
C VAL A 14 -8.21 11.73 -2.29
N ASP A 15 -8.46 10.78 -1.39
CA ASP A 15 -8.67 9.39 -1.76
C ASP A 15 -10.12 9.19 -2.22
N THR A 16 -10.30 8.97 -3.53
CA THR A 16 -11.62 8.73 -4.13
C THR A 16 -12.06 7.26 -4.07
N LYS A 17 -11.23 6.36 -3.54
CA LYS A 17 -11.49 4.91 -3.47
C LYS A 17 -11.83 4.43 -2.05
N ALA A 18 -11.55 5.24 -1.04
CA ALA A 18 -11.94 4.95 0.32
C ALA A 18 -13.47 4.92 0.46
N PRO A 19 -14.04 3.95 1.20
CA PRO A 19 -15.46 3.98 1.55
C PRO A 19 -15.82 5.24 2.32
N GLU A 20 -17.06 5.72 2.13
CA GLU A 20 -17.63 6.82 2.92
C GLU A 20 -17.98 6.36 4.35
N GLY A 21 -18.40 7.30 5.20
CA GLY A 21 -18.80 7.04 6.58
C GLY A 21 -17.69 7.24 7.63
N PRO A 22 -17.94 6.84 8.90
CA PRO A 22 -17.02 7.00 10.02
C PRO A 22 -15.68 6.32 9.81
N VAL A 23 -14.58 6.98 10.18
CA VAL A 23 -13.21 6.51 9.93
C VAL A 23 -12.93 5.11 10.51
N ASN A 24 -13.51 4.80 11.67
CA ASN A 24 -13.36 3.52 12.36
C ASN A 24 -14.01 2.36 11.61
N GLU A 25 -15.01 2.60 10.76
CA GLU A 25 -15.73 1.57 10.01
C GLU A 25 -15.13 1.33 8.62
N ARG A 26 -14.46 2.35 8.04
CA ARG A 26 -13.98 2.33 6.65
C ARG A 26 -13.10 1.13 6.32
N TRP A 27 -12.24 0.71 7.24
CA TRP A 27 -11.37 -0.45 7.03
C TRP A 27 -12.16 -1.74 6.90
N ASP A 28 -13.14 -1.94 7.78
CA ASP A 28 -13.97 -3.14 7.77
C ASP A 28 -14.83 -3.20 6.50
N THR A 29 -15.43 -2.07 6.12
CA THR A 29 -16.15 -1.94 4.85
C THR A 29 -15.25 -2.24 3.65
N ARG A 30 -14.04 -1.67 3.61
CA ARG A 30 -13.12 -1.85 2.48
C ARG A 30 -12.64 -3.29 2.35
N ARG A 31 -12.40 -3.98 3.48
CA ARG A 31 -12.04 -5.41 3.51
C ARG A 31 -13.18 -6.28 2.98
N PHE A 32 -14.41 -6.02 3.43
CA PHE A 32 -15.57 -6.79 3.00
C PHE A 32 -15.86 -6.66 1.50
N GLN A 33 -15.72 -5.44 0.96
CA GLN A 33 -15.95 -5.17 -0.46
C GLN A 33 -14.77 -5.52 -1.39
N ALA A 34 -13.62 -5.91 -0.82
CA ALA A 34 -12.43 -6.22 -1.60
C ALA A 34 -12.64 -7.45 -2.50
N LYS A 35 -12.23 -7.36 -3.77
CA LYS A 35 -12.18 -8.54 -4.63
C LYS A 35 -11.08 -9.49 -4.13
N LEU A 36 -11.41 -10.76 -3.97
CA LEU A 36 -10.45 -11.79 -3.62
C LEU A 36 -9.45 -12.02 -4.76
N VAL A 37 -8.18 -12.18 -4.40
CA VAL A 37 -7.12 -12.54 -5.34
C VAL A 37 -7.05 -14.06 -5.43
N ASN A 38 -7.26 -14.60 -6.62
CA ASN A 38 -7.03 -16.02 -6.89
C ASN A 38 -5.56 -16.29 -7.28
N PRO A 39 -5.06 -17.54 -7.16
CA PRO A 39 -3.67 -17.87 -7.47
C PRO A 39 -3.24 -17.48 -8.90
N ALA A 40 -4.12 -17.64 -9.88
CA ALA A 40 -3.83 -17.34 -11.29
C ALA A 40 -3.56 -15.85 -11.57
N ASN A 41 -4.05 -14.95 -10.72
CA ASN A 41 -3.93 -13.50 -10.92
C ASN A 41 -2.89 -12.82 -10.02
N ARG A 42 -2.19 -13.54 -9.13
CA ARG A 42 -1.23 -12.94 -8.18
C ARG A 42 -0.13 -12.11 -8.86
N ARG A 43 0.38 -12.57 -10.01
CA ARG A 43 1.41 -11.88 -10.81
C ARG A 43 0.97 -10.51 -11.35
N LYS A 44 -0.34 -10.24 -11.42
CA LYS A 44 -0.89 -8.95 -11.86
C LYS A 44 -0.86 -7.89 -10.76
N HIS A 45 -0.60 -8.30 -9.52
CA HIS A 45 -0.56 -7.40 -8.38
C HIS A 45 0.89 -7.12 -7.98
N THR A 46 1.20 -5.83 -7.91
CA THR A 46 2.46 -5.33 -7.36
C THR A 46 2.29 -5.06 -5.88
N VAL A 47 3.14 -5.66 -5.05
CA VAL A 47 3.21 -5.40 -3.61
C VAL A 47 4.47 -4.61 -3.33
N ILE A 48 4.30 -3.44 -2.71
CA ILE A 48 5.40 -2.63 -2.22
C ILE A 48 5.58 -2.94 -0.74
N VAL A 49 6.80 -3.30 -0.35
CA VAL A 49 7.18 -3.48 1.04
C VAL A 49 8.23 -2.43 1.39
N VAL A 50 7.92 -1.62 2.40
CA VAL A 50 8.82 -0.57 2.90
C VAL A 50 9.40 -1.03 4.23
N GLY A 51 10.73 -1.02 4.32
CA GLY A 51 11.52 -1.58 5.41
C GLY A 51 11.98 -3.00 5.09
N THR A 52 13.30 -3.25 5.22
CA THR A 52 13.96 -4.53 4.94
C THR A 52 14.54 -5.20 6.18
N GLY A 53 13.97 -4.92 7.36
CA GLY A 53 14.27 -5.65 8.59
C GLY A 53 13.71 -7.08 8.56
N LEU A 54 13.79 -7.80 9.69
CA LEU A 54 13.34 -9.21 9.78
C LEU A 54 11.91 -9.42 9.25
N ALA A 55 10.97 -8.56 9.62
CA ALA A 55 9.59 -8.64 9.15
C ALA A 55 9.47 -8.32 7.65
N GLY A 56 10.17 -7.30 7.18
CA GLY A 56 10.10 -6.86 5.78
C GLY A 56 10.69 -7.85 4.81
N GLY A 57 11.85 -8.42 5.15
CA GLY A 57 12.49 -9.48 4.35
C GLY A 57 11.67 -10.75 4.31
N ALA A 58 11.13 -11.20 5.46
CA ALA A 58 10.27 -12.38 5.51
C ALA A 58 8.98 -12.18 4.70
N ALA A 59 8.30 -11.04 4.85
CA ALA A 59 7.10 -10.72 4.08
C ALA A 59 7.39 -10.66 2.57
N GLY A 60 8.50 -10.03 2.18
CA GLY A 60 8.92 -9.96 0.79
C GLY A 60 9.15 -11.33 0.16
N ALA A 61 9.92 -12.19 0.84
CA ALA A 61 10.21 -13.54 0.38
C ALA A 61 8.93 -14.38 0.24
N THR A 62 8.08 -14.44 1.27
CA THR A 62 6.85 -15.24 1.25
C THR A 62 5.88 -14.77 0.17
N LEU A 63 5.72 -13.47 -0.04
CA LEU A 63 4.82 -12.95 -1.08
C LEU A 63 5.38 -13.19 -2.49
N ALA A 64 6.69 -13.07 -2.68
CA ALA A 64 7.32 -13.41 -3.95
C ALA A 64 7.17 -14.91 -4.27
N GLU A 65 7.37 -15.80 -3.29
CA GLU A 65 7.14 -17.26 -3.44
C GLU A 65 5.70 -17.58 -3.83
N GLN A 66 4.72 -16.85 -3.30
CA GLN A 66 3.32 -17.01 -3.67
C GLN A 66 3.00 -16.53 -5.09
N GLY A 67 3.93 -15.86 -5.77
CA GLY A 67 3.83 -15.40 -7.16
C GLY A 67 3.38 -13.95 -7.33
N TYR A 68 3.49 -13.11 -6.30
CA TYR A 68 3.28 -11.66 -6.44
C TYR A 68 4.52 -10.96 -7.02
N HIS A 69 4.32 -9.82 -7.69
CA HIS A 69 5.43 -8.94 -8.05
C HIS A 69 5.77 -8.08 -6.83
N VAL A 70 6.88 -8.34 -6.15
CA VAL A 70 7.27 -7.63 -4.93
C VAL A 70 8.38 -6.62 -5.21
N VAL A 71 8.21 -5.38 -4.73
CA VAL A 71 9.24 -4.33 -4.74
C VAL A 71 9.57 -3.97 -3.29
N GLN A 72 10.84 -4.06 -2.91
CA GLN A 72 11.32 -3.74 -1.56
C GLN A 72 12.04 -2.41 -1.53
N PHE A 73 11.77 -1.61 -0.50
CA PHE A 73 12.44 -0.33 -0.24
C PHE A 73 13.03 -0.34 1.17
N CYS A 74 14.24 0.21 1.32
CA CYS A 74 14.97 0.30 2.58
C CYS A 74 14.72 1.63 3.29
#